data_AF-A0A8B6X8Y3-F1
#
_entry.id   AF-A0A8B6X8Y3-F1
#
_cell.length_a   1.000
_cell.length_b   1.000
_cell.length_c   1.000
_cell.angle_alpha   90.00
_cell.angle_beta   90.00
_cell.angle_gamma   90.00
#
_symmetry.space_group_name_H-M   'P 1'
#
loop_
_entity.id
_entity.type
_entity.pdbx_description
1 polymer ?
#
loop_
_entity_poly.entity_id
_entity_poly.type
_entity_poly.pdbx_seq_one_letter_code
_entity_poly.pdbx_strand_id
1 'polypeptide(L)'
;MRLPLPAVVIDWLIRRSRRSPYPNIGNYMERGWLLRCDRKKAWPPFGARIHHVLRSDHDRALHDHPWWNLSWVLRGGYWEVTSAAEARPGVLRPEAARLIELLGTLDTAAGLAHATEAARLGVFWRGPGAMVRRSAATAHRLVVPKGGEAWSLFVMGKKSQWWGFITPEGKMYWRAYLRRYGREV
;
A
#
# COMPACT_ATOMS: atom_id res chain seq x y z
N MET A 1 -5.24 2.83 14.69
CA MET A 1 -6.58 2.34 15.09
C MET A 1 -6.83 1.01 14.41
N ARG A 2 -7.49 0.07 15.09
CA ARG A 2 -7.84 -1.25 14.55
C ARG A 2 -9.31 -1.53 14.84
N LEU A 3 -10.08 -1.81 13.80
CA LEU A 3 -11.49 -2.16 13.87
C LEU A 3 -11.74 -3.35 12.94
N PRO A 4 -11.89 -4.58 13.44
CA PRO A 4 -12.22 -5.72 12.59
C PRO A 4 -13.65 -5.60 12.06
N LEU A 5 -13.92 -6.22 10.91
CA LEU A 5 -15.26 -6.35 10.34
C LEU A 5 -15.70 -7.82 10.36
N PRO A 6 -17.00 -8.10 10.50
CA PRO A 6 -17.52 -9.46 10.34
C PRO A 6 -17.19 -10.03 8.96
N ALA A 7 -16.87 -11.33 8.89
CA ALA A 7 -16.49 -12.00 7.64
C ALA A 7 -17.56 -11.84 6.54
N VAL A 8 -18.84 -11.92 6.89
CA VAL A 8 -19.96 -11.72 5.95
C VAL A 8 -19.92 -10.36 5.26
N VAL A 9 -19.51 -9.31 5.97
CA VAL A 9 -19.36 -7.95 5.42
C VAL A 9 -18.15 -7.88 4.50
N ILE A 10 -17.02 -8.44 4.93
CA ILE A 10 -15.79 -8.49 4.12
C ILE A 10 -16.05 -9.21 2.79
N ASP A 11 -16.67 -10.39 2.85
CA ASP A 11 -16.96 -11.18 1.67
C ASP A 11 -17.94 -10.48 0.73
N TRP A 12 -18.94 -9.79 1.28
CA TRP A 12 -19.85 -8.98 0.48
C TRP A 12 -19.12 -7.85 -0.25
N LEU A 13 -18.23 -7.12 0.44
CA LEU A 13 -17.44 -6.04 -0.17
C LEU A 13 -16.56 -6.55 -1.31
N ILE A 14 -15.86 -7.66 -1.10
CA ILE A 14 -15.00 -8.28 -2.12
C ILE A 14 -15.83 -8.75 -3.32
N ARG A 15 -16.95 -9.46 -3.10
CA ARG A 15 -17.83 -9.88 -4.21
C ARG A 15 -18.39 -8.68 -4.97
N ARG A 16 -18.77 -7.61 -4.26
CA ARG A 16 -19.33 -6.41 -4.86
C ARG A 16 -18.33 -5.67 -5.75
N SER A 17 -17.05 -5.62 -5.36
CA SER A 17 -16.01 -4.92 -6.14
C SER A 17 -15.64 -5.65 -7.43
N ARG A 18 -15.75 -6.99 -7.45
CA ARG A 18 -15.50 -7.81 -8.65
C ARG A 18 -16.48 -7.54 -9.80
N ARG A 19 -17.66 -6.96 -9.51
CA ARG A 19 -18.62 -6.50 -10.54
C ARG A 19 -18.18 -5.23 -11.27
N SER A 20 -17.09 -4.60 -10.86
CA SER A 20 -16.60 -3.35 -11.45
C SER A 20 -15.07 -3.32 -11.43
N PRO A 21 -14.40 -4.21 -12.19
CA PRO A 21 -12.95 -4.29 -12.21
C PRO A 21 -12.33 -2.97 -12.69
N TYR A 22 -11.15 -2.67 -12.17
CA TYR A 22 -10.30 -1.57 -12.61
C TYR A 22 -8.97 -2.16 -13.07
N PRO A 23 -8.32 -1.61 -14.11
CA PRO A 23 -7.12 -2.21 -14.68
C PRO A 23 -6.09 -2.56 -13.61
N ASN A 24 -5.60 -3.80 -13.66
CA ASN A 24 -4.58 -4.30 -12.74
C ASN A 24 -3.27 -3.54 -12.95
N ILE A 25 -2.47 -3.41 -11.89
CA ILE A 25 -1.10 -2.93 -12.03
C ILE A 25 -0.21 -4.17 -12.22
N GLY A 26 -0.18 -4.71 -13.43
CA GLY A 26 0.51 -5.97 -13.73
C GLY A 26 0.03 -7.14 -12.87
N ASN A 27 0.95 -7.99 -12.42
CA ASN A 27 0.71 -9.16 -11.56
C ASN A 27 0.76 -8.84 -10.04
N TYR A 28 0.85 -7.55 -9.67
CA TYR A 28 1.12 -7.11 -8.29
C TYR A 28 -0.15 -6.85 -7.48
N MET A 29 -1.16 -6.21 -8.07
CA MET A 29 -2.38 -5.81 -7.35
C MET A 29 -3.61 -5.75 -8.25
N GLU A 30 -4.69 -6.39 -7.80
CA GLU A 30 -6.02 -6.30 -8.41
C GLU A 30 -6.86 -5.23 -7.73
N ARG A 31 -7.72 -4.58 -8.52
CA ARG A 31 -8.53 -3.46 -8.02
C ARG A 31 -9.96 -3.53 -8.54
N GLY A 32 -10.93 -3.33 -7.66
CA GLY A 32 -12.35 -3.27 -8.02
C GLY A 32 -13.03 -2.06 -7.39
N TRP A 33 -13.92 -1.39 -8.13
CA TRP A 33 -14.67 -0.25 -7.62
C TRP A 33 -15.86 -0.68 -6.75
N LEU A 34 -16.02 0.02 -5.63
CA LEU A 34 -17.28 0.05 -4.88
C LEU A 34 -18.02 1.36 -5.14
N LEU A 35 -17.30 2.48 -5.15
CA LEU A 35 -17.82 3.81 -5.44
C LEU A 35 -16.83 4.58 -6.30
N ARG A 36 -17.29 5.05 -7.46
CA ARG A 36 -16.47 5.88 -8.35
C ARG A 36 -16.60 7.34 -7.93
N CYS A 37 -15.46 8.00 -7.69
CA CYS A 37 -15.44 9.46 -7.61
C CYS A 37 -15.50 9.99 -9.03
N ASP A 38 -16.62 10.61 -9.40
CA ASP A 38 -16.71 11.32 -10.67
C ASP A 38 -16.01 12.68 -10.51
N ARG A 39 -14.99 12.93 -11.34
CA ARG A 39 -14.21 14.18 -11.28
C ARG A 39 -15.01 15.39 -11.75
N LYS A 40 -16.15 15.18 -12.43
CA LYS A 40 -17.06 16.23 -12.91
C LYS A 40 -18.21 16.50 -11.94
N LYS A 41 -18.51 15.61 -11.00
CA LYS A 41 -19.60 15.80 -10.02
C LYS A 41 -19.04 16.25 -8.69
N ALA A 42 -19.77 17.14 -8.02
CA ALA A 42 -19.39 17.62 -6.69
C ALA A 42 -19.53 16.53 -5.60
N TRP A 43 -20.38 15.52 -5.83
CA TRP A 43 -20.69 14.46 -4.87
C TRP A 43 -20.77 13.08 -5.56
N PRO A 44 -20.25 11.99 -4.95
CA PRO A 44 -19.46 11.99 -3.70
C PRO A 44 -18.05 12.55 -3.92
N PRO A 45 -17.47 13.28 -2.94
CA PRO A 45 -16.16 13.92 -3.07
C PRO A 45 -14.98 12.94 -2.90
N PHE A 46 -15.27 11.64 -2.83
CA PHE A 46 -14.31 10.57 -2.63
C PHE A 46 -14.71 9.33 -3.44
N GLY A 47 -13.73 8.45 -3.67
CA GLY A 47 -13.91 7.15 -4.30
C GLY A 47 -13.53 6.04 -3.34
N ALA A 48 -14.13 4.86 -3.53
CA ALA A 48 -13.83 3.67 -2.75
C ALA A 48 -13.59 2.47 -3.66
N ARG A 49 -12.52 1.72 -3.38
CA ARG A 49 -12.10 0.53 -4.10
C ARG A 49 -11.71 -0.57 -3.12
N ILE A 50 -11.82 -1.81 -3.59
CA ILE A 50 -11.10 -2.92 -2.98
C ILE A 50 -9.76 -3.07 -3.69
N HIS A 51 -8.69 -3.14 -2.91
CA HIS A 51 -7.37 -3.54 -3.36
C HIS A 51 -7.11 -4.97 -2.88
N HIS A 52 -6.61 -5.79 -3.80
CA HIS A 52 -6.09 -7.12 -3.52
C HIS A 52 -4.60 -7.11 -3.85
N VAL A 53 -3.76 -6.99 -2.83
CA VAL A 53 -2.30 -6.96 -2.96
C VAL A 53 -1.80 -8.40 -2.94
N LEU A 54 -1.26 -8.83 -4.07
CA LEU A 54 -0.80 -10.21 -4.28
C LEU A 54 0.69 -10.37 -3.96
N ARG A 55 1.47 -9.28 -4.06
CA ARG A 55 2.93 -9.29 -3.95
C ARG A 55 3.44 -8.01 -3.31
N SER A 56 4.65 -8.06 -2.78
CA SER A 56 5.38 -6.86 -2.33
C SER A 56 5.57 -5.86 -3.46
N ASP A 57 5.65 -4.58 -3.11
CA ASP A 57 6.32 -3.63 -3.98
C ASP A 57 7.77 -4.12 -4.16
N HIS A 58 8.21 -4.29 -5.41
CA HIS A 58 9.55 -4.76 -5.81
C HIS A 58 10.68 -3.85 -5.26
N ASP A 59 11.86 -3.79 -5.87
CA ASP A 59 12.95 -2.82 -5.55
C ASP A 59 12.56 -1.32 -5.68
N ARG A 60 11.25 -1.08 -5.76
CA ARG A 60 10.58 0.20 -5.70
C ARG A 60 10.97 0.92 -4.42
N ALA A 61 11.55 2.10 -4.60
CA ALA A 61 11.60 3.11 -3.58
C ALA A 61 10.19 3.41 -3.03
N LEU A 62 10.12 4.15 -1.92
CA LEU A 62 8.84 4.58 -1.37
C LEU A 62 8.09 5.43 -2.42
N HIS A 63 6.78 5.33 -2.44
CA HIS A 63 5.93 6.09 -3.33
C HIS A 63 4.81 6.78 -2.58
N ASP A 64 4.32 7.88 -3.14
CA ASP A 64 3.22 8.66 -2.55
C ASP A 64 1.92 8.47 -3.33
N HIS A 65 0.93 9.34 -3.13
CA HIS A 65 -0.36 9.23 -3.81
C HIS A 65 -0.84 10.59 -4.37
N PRO A 66 -1.62 10.59 -5.46
CA PRO A 66 -2.26 11.82 -5.95
C PRO A 66 -3.28 12.44 -4.98
N TRP A 67 -3.71 11.70 -3.96
CA TRP A 67 -4.85 12.00 -3.09
C TRP A 67 -4.52 11.63 -1.64
N TRP A 68 -5.18 12.28 -0.68
CA TRP A 68 -5.30 11.67 0.65
C TRP A 68 -6.02 10.33 0.53
N ASN A 69 -5.69 9.39 1.41
CA ASN A 69 -6.33 8.08 1.42
C ASN A 69 -6.50 7.49 2.82
N LEU A 70 -7.43 6.55 2.91
CA LEU A 70 -7.66 5.67 4.05
C LEU A 70 -7.66 4.23 3.54
N SER A 71 -6.83 3.38 4.14
CA SER A 71 -6.93 1.93 3.95
C SER A 71 -7.48 1.27 5.20
N TRP A 72 -8.48 0.42 5.01
CA TRP A 72 -8.97 -0.49 6.02
C TRP A 72 -8.65 -1.92 5.57
N VAL A 73 -7.69 -2.56 6.24
CA VAL A 73 -7.27 -3.93 5.92
C VAL A 73 -8.38 -4.89 6.33
N LEU A 74 -8.86 -5.69 5.39
CA LEU A 74 -9.99 -6.59 5.55
C LEU A 74 -9.54 -8.04 5.83
N ARG A 75 -8.57 -8.54 5.06
CA ARG A 75 -8.05 -9.91 5.14
C ARG A 75 -6.55 -9.92 4.84
N GLY A 76 -5.82 -10.84 5.45
CA GLY A 76 -4.37 -10.94 5.29
C GLY A 76 -3.65 -9.73 5.87
N GLY A 77 -2.58 -9.27 5.23
CA GLY A 77 -1.85 -8.08 5.69
C GLY A 77 -0.52 -7.87 4.98
N TYR A 78 0.12 -6.74 5.30
CA TYR A 78 1.42 -6.36 4.77
C TYR A 78 2.20 -5.54 5.80
N TRP A 79 3.51 -5.49 5.65
CA TRP A 79 4.36 -4.51 6.28
C TRP A 79 4.35 -3.22 5.46
N GLU A 80 4.05 -2.10 6.11
CA GLU A 80 4.13 -0.77 5.52
C GLU A 80 5.45 -0.11 5.94
N VAL A 81 6.36 0.04 4.97
CA VAL A 81 7.58 0.82 5.12
C VAL A 81 7.23 2.30 4.92
N THR A 82 7.60 3.13 5.86
CA THR A 82 7.36 4.59 5.83
C THR A 82 8.66 5.36 5.67
N SER A 83 8.58 6.66 5.42
CA SER A 83 9.77 7.53 5.33
C SER A 83 10.64 7.53 6.59
N ALA A 84 10.11 7.10 7.74
CA ALA A 84 10.91 6.90 8.95
C ALA A 84 11.98 5.78 8.80
N ALA A 85 11.86 4.90 7.81
CA ALA A 85 12.87 3.90 7.49
C ALA A 85 14.06 4.47 6.69
N GLU A 86 13.94 5.69 6.16
CA GLU A 86 14.96 6.33 5.33
C GLU A 86 15.98 7.11 6.18
N ALA A 87 17.27 7.02 5.81
CA ALA A 87 18.31 7.89 6.34
C ALA A 87 18.25 9.29 5.71
N ARG A 88 17.87 9.33 4.43
CA ARG A 88 17.54 10.51 3.63
C ARG A 88 16.56 10.09 2.54
N PRO A 89 15.77 11.00 1.94
CA PRO A 89 14.77 10.65 0.94
C PRO A 89 15.30 9.71 -0.15
N GLY A 90 14.62 8.58 -0.38
CA GLY A 90 15.00 7.57 -1.36
C GLY A 90 16.16 6.65 -0.96
N VAL A 91 16.71 6.78 0.26
CA VAL A 91 17.79 5.93 0.78
C VAL A 91 17.40 5.35 2.14
N LEU A 92 17.11 4.06 2.18
CA LEU A 92 16.81 3.33 3.41
C LEU A 92 18.04 3.27 4.33
N ARG A 93 17.79 3.29 5.65
CA ARG A 93 18.81 2.93 6.64
C ARG A 93 19.26 1.48 6.41
N PRO A 94 20.56 1.14 6.50
CA PRO A 94 21.04 -0.22 6.21
C PRO A 94 20.35 -1.32 7.03
N GLU A 95 20.09 -1.05 8.30
CA GLU A 95 19.37 -1.95 9.20
C GLU A 95 17.90 -2.13 8.78
N ALA A 96 17.24 -1.06 8.34
CA ALA A 96 15.86 -1.13 7.86
C ALA A 96 15.78 -1.91 6.54
N ALA A 97 16.73 -1.71 5.63
CA ALA A 97 16.80 -2.44 4.37
C ALA A 97 16.94 -3.96 4.58
N ARG A 98 17.87 -4.39 5.45
CA ARG A 98 18.05 -5.81 5.79
C ARG A 98 16.79 -6.42 6.41
N LEU A 99 16.15 -5.68 7.33
CA LEU A 99 14.93 -6.16 7.97
C LEU A 99 13.77 -6.28 6.98
N ILE A 100 13.62 -5.31 6.06
CA ILE A 100 12.59 -5.34 5.02
C ILE A 100 12.73 -6.55 4.12
N GLU A 101 13.95 -6.88 3.70
CA GLU A 101 14.23 -8.08 2.90
C GLU A 101 13.86 -9.35 3.67
N LEU A 102 14.30 -9.46 4.93
CA LEU A 102 13.94 -10.58 5.80
C LEU A 102 12.42 -10.74 5.92
N LEU A 103 11.70 -9.67 6.26
CA LEU A 103 10.24 -9.68 6.44
C LEU A 103 9.48 -10.15 5.19
N GLY A 104 10.01 -9.91 3.99
CA GLY A 104 9.43 -10.41 2.74
C GLY A 104 9.65 -11.91 2.52
N THR A 105 10.66 -12.51 3.15
CA THR A 105 10.95 -13.95 3.07
C THR A 105 10.25 -14.79 4.15
N LEU A 106 9.86 -14.15 5.24
CA LEU A 106 9.15 -14.78 6.35
C LEU A 106 7.65 -14.86 6.07
N ASP A 107 7.01 -15.89 6.60
CA ASP A 107 5.55 -15.90 6.70
C ASP A 107 5.05 -14.84 7.71
N THR A 108 3.74 -14.69 7.83
CA THR A 108 3.15 -13.70 8.73
C THR A 108 3.49 -13.96 10.20
N ALA A 109 3.49 -15.21 10.65
CA ALA A 109 3.69 -15.54 12.06
C ALA A 109 5.14 -15.26 12.48
N ALA A 110 6.11 -15.72 11.68
CA ALA A 110 7.53 -15.46 11.90
C ALA A 110 7.84 -13.96 11.78
N GLY A 111 7.28 -13.26 10.79
CA GLY A 111 7.48 -11.82 10.64
C GLY A 111 6.98 -11.03 11.86
N LEU A 112 5.85 -11.43 12.46
CA LEU A 112 5.29 -10.73 13.63
C LEU A 112 6.20 -10.77 14.86
N ALA A 113 7.11 -11.74 14.98
CA ALA A 113 8.12 -11.76 16.03
C ALA A 113 9.06 -10.53 15.97
N HIS A 114 9.22 -9.93 14.78
CA HIS A 114 10.03 -8.73 14.55
C HIS A 114 9.24 -7.42 14.65
N ALA A 115 7.94 -7.44 14.97
CA ALA A 115 7.07 -6.27 14.85
C ALA A 115 7.56 -5.06 15.67
N THR A 116 8.08 -5.29 16.87
CA THR A 116 8.59 -4.22 17.75
C THR A 116 9.86 -3.58 17.19
N GLU A 117 10.79 -4.38 16.68
CA GLU A 117 12.02 -3.91 16.04
C GLU A 117 11.70 -3.18 14.73
N ALA A 118 10.83 -3.76 13.90
CA ALA A 118 10.35 -3.16 12.65
C ALA A 118 9.76 -1.77 12.89
N ALA A 119 8.91 -1.62 13.92
CA ALA A 119 8.29 -0.35 14.24
C ALA A 119 9.33 0.74 14.60
N ARG A 120 10.40 0.39 15.32
CA ARG A 120 11.52 1.32 15.62
C ARG A 120 12.26 1.75 14.34
N LEU A 121 12.24 0.91 13.32
CA LEU A 121 12.82 1.20 12.01
C LEU A 121 11.83 1.82 11.02
N GLY A 122 10.63 2.21 11.46
CA GLY A 122 9.64 2.85 10.58
C GLY A 122 8.91 1.88 9.64
N VAL A 123 8.88 0.59 10.00
CA VAL A 123 8.19 -0.49 9.27
C VAL A 123 7.07 -1.05 10.15
N PHE A 124 5.83 -1.00 9.69
CA PHE A 124 4.67 -1.31 10.53
C PHE A 124 3.80 -2.42 9.94
N TRP A 125 3.46 -3.42 10.75
CA TRP A 125 2.48 -4.44 10.34
C TRP A 125 1.08 -3.85 10.22
N ARG A 126 0.42 -4.10 9.08
CA ARG A 126 -0.97 -3.73 8.79
C ARG A 126 -1.78 -5.00 8.54
N GLY A 127 -2.24 -5.63 9.61
CA GLY A 127 -3.11 -6.82 9.58
C GLY A 127 -4.62 -6.49 9.60
N PRO A 128 -5.50 -7.51 9.69
CA PRO A 128 -6.94 -7.33 9.58
C PRO A 128 -7.50 -6.36 10.61
N GLY A 129 -8.34 -5.44 10.15
CA GLY A 129 -8.93 -4.35 10.90
C GLY A 129 -8.06 -3.09 10.98
N ALA A 130 -6.79 -3.12 10.54
CA ALA A 130 -5.94 -1.93 10.59
C ALA A 130 -6.53 -0.81 9.72
N MET A 131 -6.70 0.38 10.31
CA MET A 131 -7.15 1.58 9.63
C MET A 131 -6.01 2.59 9.54
N VAL A 132 -5.52 2.84 8.33
CA VAL A 132 -4.35 3.68 8.06
C VAL A 132 -4.76 4.88 7.22
N ARG A 133 -4.60 6.08 7.78
CA ARG A 133 -4.83 7.36 7.09
C ARG A 133 -3.51 7.92 6.60
N ARG A 134 -3.51 8.43 5.38
CA ARG A 134 -2.35 9.01 4.73
C ARG A 134 -2.73 10.30 4.01
N SER A 135 -1.86 11.30 4.10
CA SER A 135 -1.97 12.48 3.22
C SER A 135 -1.55 12.07 1.81
N ALA A 136 -1.73 12.96 0.83
CA ALA A 136 -1.25 12.71 -0.52
C ALA A 136 0.27 12.48 -0.54
N ALA A 137 1.02 13.27 0.26
CA ALA A 137 2.48 13.26 0.28
C ALA A 137 3.08 12.15 1.16
N THR A 138 2.27 11.35 1.85
CA THR A 138 2.79 10.24 2.65
C THR A 138 3.42 9.20 1.73
N ALA A 139 4.74 9.10 1.78
CA ALA A 139 5.52 8.12 1.05
C ALA A 139 5.54 6.78 1.81
N HIS A 140 5.27 5.69 1.10
CA HIS A 140 5.33 4.36 1.67
C HIS A 140 5.66 3.27 0.64
N ARG A 141 5.93 2.07 1.14
CA ARG A 141 6.12 0.85 0.35
C ARG A 141 5.48 -0.32 1.08
N LEU A 142 4.85 -1.23 0.35
CA LEU A 142 4.21 -2.42 0.89
C LEU A 142 5.11 -3.64 0.72
N VAL A 143 5.27 -4.43 1.78
CA VAL A 143 6.00 -5.69 1.77
C VAL A 143 5.04 -6.78 2.25
N VAL A 144 4.69 -7.69 1.35
CA VAL A 144 3.81 -8.82 1.62
C VAL A 144 4.67 -9.99 2.14
N PRO A 145 4.33 -10.60 3.29
CA PRO A 145 5.02 -11.79 3.78
C PRO A 145 4.98 -12.94 2.77
N LYS A 146 5.92 -13.87 2.88
CA LYS A 146 5.97 -15.08 2.03
C LYS A 146 4.66 -15.85 2.11
N GLY A 147 4.06 -16.13 0.95
CA GLY A 147 2.78 -16.82 0.82
C GLY A 147 1.56 -16.00 1.29
N GLY A 148 1.75 -14.73 1.65
CA GLY A 148 0.70 -13.83 2.08
C GLY A 148 0.04 -13.09 0.92
N GLU A 149 -1.10 -12.47 1.23
CA GLU A 149 -1.81 -11.50 0.42
C GLU A 149 -2.48 -10.49 1.34
N ALA A 150 -3.01 -9.39 0.78
CA ALA A 150 -3.80 -8.46 1.57
C ALA A 150 -4.98 -7.88 0.80
N TRP A 151 -6.14 -7.90 1.45
CA TRP A 151 -7.35 -7.24 0.97
C TRP A 151 -7.57 -5.97 1.77
N SER A 152 -7.84 -4.85 1.10
CA SER A 152 -8.12 -3.57 1.76
C SER A 152 -9.26 -2.81 1.09
N LEU A 153 -10.14 -2.22 1.90
CA LEU A 153 -11.00 -1.14 1.46
C LEU A 153 -10.17 0.14 1.42
N PHE A 154 -9.94 0.64 0.21
CA PHE A 154 -9.18 1.86 -0.06
C PHE A 154 -10.13 2.99 -0.43
N VAL A 155 -10.18 4.02 0.41
CA VAL A 155 -10.92 5.26 0.17
C VAL A 155 -9.93 6.36 -0.18
N MET A 156 -10.25 7.17 -1.19
CA MET A 156 -9.40 8.26 -1.67
C MET A 156 -10.22 9.50 -1.99
N GLY A 157 -9.62 10.67 -1.74
CA GLY A 157 -10.25 11.96 -2.00
C GLY A 157 -9.97 12.55 -3.38
N LYS A 158 -10.12 13.88 -3.45
CA LYS A 158 -9.77 14.70 -4.63
C LYS A 158 -8.26 14.72 -4.87
N LYS A 159 -7.87 14.84 -6.15
CA LYS A 159 -6.47 14.88 -6.56
C LYS A 159 -5.86 16.21 -6.17
N SER A 160 -4.76 16.19 -5.43
CA SER A 160 -3.99 17.38 -5.04
C SER A 160 -2.58 17.41 -5.62
N GLN A 161 -2.06 16.27 -6.11
CA GLN A 161 -0.73 16.19 -6.72
C GLN A 161 -0.62 15.03 -7.73
N TRP A 162 0.55 14.86 -8.35
CA TRP A 162 0.87 13.71 -9.18
C TRP A 162 1.49 12.56 -8.37
N TRP A 163 1.42 11.34 -8.90
CA TRP A 163 1.96 10.12 -8.28
C TRP A 163 3.43 9.92 -8.63
N GLY A 164 4.29 9.66 -7.64
CA GLY A 164 5.70 9.38 -7.89
C GLY A 164 6.40 8.54 -6.83
N PHE A 165 7.65 8.19 -7.15
CA PHE A 165 8.59 7.51 -6.26
C PHE A 165 9.56 8.52 -5.66
N ILE A 166 9.94 8.34 -4.40
CA ILE A 166 10.93 9.17 -3.72
C ILE A 166 12.32 8.60 -4.03
N THR A 167 13.17 9.43 -4.61
CA THR A 167 14.54 9.05 -4.98
C THR A 167 15.54 10.02 -4.31
N PRO A 168 16.84 9.69 -4.28
CA PRO A 168 17.86 10.62 -3.79
C PRO A 168 17.87 11.96 -4.55
N GLU A 169 17.45 11.95 -5.82
CA GLU A 169 17.33 13.15 -6.66
C GLU A 169 15.99 13.91 -6.48
N GLY A 170 15.15 13.44 -5.57
CA GLY A 170 13.82 13.98 -5.30
C GLY A 170 12.69 13.09 -5.82
N LYS A 171 11.47 13.61 -5.81
CA LYS A 171 10.29 12.86 -6.26
C LYS A 171 10.33 12.69 -7.78
N MET A 172 10.24 11.46 -8.26
CA MET A 172 10.25 11.12 -9.68
C MET A 172 8.87 10.63 -10.14
N TYR A 173 8.37 11.17 -11.25
CA TYR A 173 7.11 10.68 -11.83
C TYR A 173 7.20 9.20 -12.17
N TRP A 174 6.17 8.42 -11.82
CA TRP A 174 6.22 6.95 -11.86
C TRP A 174 6.67 6.36 -13.20
N ARG A 175 6.28 6.94 -14.34
CA ARG A 175 6.72 6.46 -15.66
C ARG A 175 8.21 6.68 -15.90
N ALA A 176 8.75 7.80 -15.41
CA ALA A 176 10.18 8.08 -15.50
C ALA A 176 10.98 7.13 -14.61
N TYR A 177 10.48 6.88 -13.39
CA TYR A 177 11.09 5.91 -12.47
C TYR A 177 11.16 4.51 -13.09
N LEU A 178 10.03 3.99 -13.59
CA LEU A 178 9.99 2.66 -14.19
C LEU A 178 10.87 2.54 -15.45
N ARG A 179 11.00 3.60 -16.25
CA ARG A 179 11.93 3.58 -17.40
C ARG A 179 13.39 3.55 -16.98
N ARG A 180 13.73 4.20 -15.87
CA ARG A 180 15.12 4.32 -15.39
C ARG A 180 15.57 3.11 -14.57
N TYR A 181 14.68 2.57 -13.75
CA TYR A 181 15.00 1.57 -12.73
C TYR A 181 14.23 0.26 -12.90
N GLY A 182 13.24 0.20 -13.80
CA GLY A 182 12.37 -0.98 -13.91
C GLY A 182 13.11 -2.20 -14.45
N ARG A 183 13.22 -3.23 -13.60
CA ARG A 183 13.00 -4.63 -14.02
C ARG A 183 11.49 -4.86 -14.09
N GLU A 184 11.04 -5.66 -15.04
CA GLU A 184 9.62 -5.84 -15.44
C GLU A 184 8.66 -6.20 -14.29
N VAL A 185 7.37 -5.93 -14.53
CA VAL A 185 6.24 -6.26 -13.65
C VAL A 185 5.87 -7.73 -13.80
#